data_AF-A0A7C6CZ21-F1
#
_entry.id   AF-A0A7C6CZ21-F1
#
_cell.length_a   1.000
_cell.length_b   1.000
_cell.length_c   1.000
_cell.angle_alpha   90.00
_cell.angle_beta   90.00
_cell.angle_gamma   90.00
#
_symmetry.space_group_name_H-M   'P 1'
#
loop_
_entity.id
_entity.type
_entity.pdbx_description
1 polymer ?
#
loop_
_entity_poly.entity_id
_entity_poly.type
_entity_poly.pdbx_seq_one_letter_code
_entity_poly.pdbx_strand_id
1 'polypeptide(L)'
;MKYQRFIWSIFLLLVLSTTTGYGAQSMTLEIEPSKIVLELAKDEGQSYRVWHTTSPMKVIVDSPINPLGPSQEVKVQDVALKVVRWSDLADGTFRLVLEFDYLLPAPVVTDLSDRIVVEVSKEYVQANEQLVTPGVRYGHQRRASSAGPNIVNYLKVDTLNPRIELKLVLAQDTVLGRELVSSMARRSQAVAAVNGAFFAQDGRPLGLFAIDGELISEPYARRTALGLGPDLALIEAVGFQGKVRLSGGEEFPITGINRLRMQDDLILYTRRYGDTTRTNIYGWDVVVIDGIVVEIGQGNTVIPAEGFVLSGHGAARDFLAALDVGDEITVEYALEPDWFALGVEQIIGGGPRLLRDGAIDITGEVELFQSDILVGRAPRTAIGFTADHKLLLVTVNGRQPGISVGMTLTELAELMLELGAVNAMNLDGGGSTTMVIRNRVLNLPSDGIERPVSNAIVVIAHESRR
;
A
#
# COMPACT_ATOMS: atom_id res chain seq x y z
N MET A 1 -21.52 -21.64 -2.37
CA MET A 1 -20.61 -22.71 -2.84
C MET A 1 -19.18 -22.29 -2.50
N LYS A 2 -18.59 -22.89 -1.46
CA LYS A 2 -17.22 -22.59 -1.00
C LYS A 2 -16.23 -23.21 -1.98
N TYR A 3 -15.51 -22.40 -2.74
CA TYR A 3 -14.32 -22.84 -3.48
C TYR A 3 -13.12 -22.80 -2.53
N GLN A 4 -12.86 -23.91 -1.84
CA GLN A 4 -11.53 -24.17 -1.29
C GLN A 4 -10.57 -24.38 -2.47
N ARG A 5 -9.77 -23.37 -2.79
CA ARG A 5 -8.60 -23.57 -3.65
C ARG A 5 -7.56 -24.34 -2.84
N PHE A 6 -7.54 -25.65 -3.04
CA PHE A 6 -6.39 -26.49 -2.69
C PHE A 6 -5.16 -25.89 -3.39
N ILE A 7 -4.19 -25.45 -2.60
CA ILE A 7 -2.84 -25.17 -3.09
C ILE A 7 -2.26 -26.55 -3.43
N TRP A 8 -2.25 -26.88 -4.71
CA TRP A 8 -1.47 -28.00 -5.21
C TRP A 8 0.00 -27.58 -5.09
N SER A 9 0.68 -28.01 -4.03
CA SER A 9 2.14 -28.09 -4.04
C SER A 9 2.48 -29.13 -5.11
N ILE A 10 2.77 -28.67 -6.33
CA ILE A 10 3.27 -29.53 -7.40
C ILE A 10 4.69 -29.91 -6.99
N PHE A 11 4.82 -31.09 -6.39
CA PHE A 11 6.10 -31.77 -6.25
C PHE A 11 6.50 -32.25 -7.64
N LEU A 12 7.24 -31.42 -8.39
CA LEU A 12 7.88 -31.89 -9.61
C LEU A 12 9.20 -32.53 -9.22
N LEU A 13 9.17 -33.85 -9.01
CA LEU A 13 10.38 -34.65 -8.91
C LEU A 13 10.81 -35.03 -10.32
N LEU A 14 11.82 -34.35 -10.85
CA LEU A 14 12.46 -34.77 -12.09
C LEU A 14 13.54 -35.79 -11.74
N VAL A 15 13.19 -37.08 -11.81
CA VAL A 15 14.18 -38.17 -11.74
C VAL A 15 14.59 -38.51 -13.17
N LEU A 16 15.85 -38.23 -13.51
CA LEU A 16 16.46 -38.67 -14.76
C LEU A 16 17.58 -39.64 -14.40
N SER A 17 17.38 -40.90 -14.78
CA SER A 17 18.37 -41.97 -14.58
C SER A 17 18.69 -42.63 -15.92
N THR A 18 19.97 -42.72 -16.26
CA THR A 18 20.44 -43.56 -17.37
C THR A 18 21.21 -44.75 -16.80
N THR A 19 20.80 -45.96 -17.17
CA THR A 19 21.54 -47.19 -16.85
C THR A 19 22.45 -47.52 -18.03
N THR A 20 23.71 -47.09 -17.97
CA THR A 20 24.78 -47.67 -18.80
C THR A 20 25.78 -48.38 -17.87
N GLY A 21 26.56 -49.33 -18.37
CA GLY A 21 27.27 -50.36 -17.58
C GLY A 21 28.41 -49.90 -16.64
N TYR A 22 28.45 -48.64 -16.24
CA TYR A 22 29.20 -48.10 -15.11
C TYR A 22 28.18 -47.51 -14.12
N GLY A 23 28.38 -47.68 -12.81
CA GLY A 23 27.38 -47.46 -11.74
C GLY A 23 26.34 -46.36 -12.02
N ALA A 24 25.06 -46.65 -11.76
CA ALA A 24 23.94 -45.77 -12.07
C ALA A 24 24.12 -44.38 -11.45
N GLN A 25 24.62 -43.42 -12.24
CA GLN A 25 24.70 -42.03 -11.84
C GLN A 25 23.34 -41.39 -12.07
N SER A 26 22.73 -40.90 -10.99
CA SER A 26 21.42 -40.27 -11.01
C SER A 26 21.54 -38.77 -10.78
N MET A 27 20.59 -38.04 -11.37
CA MET A 27 20.31 -36.66 -10.99
C MET A 27 18.89 -36.57 -10.45
N THR A 28 18.76 -35.86 -9.34
CA THR A 28 17.46 -35.49 -8.76
C THR A 28 17.38 -33.97 -8.71
N LEU A 29 16.29 -33.41 -9.21
CA LEU A 29 15.96 -32.00 -9.03
C LEU A 29 14.63 -31.90 -8.29
N GLU A 30 14.68 -31.40 -7.05
CA GLU A 30 13.52 -31.14 -6.22
C GLU A 30 13.22 -29.64 -6.21
N ILE A 31 11.98 -29.28 -6.58
CA ILE A 31 11.52 -27.90 -6.62
C ILE A 31 10.48 -27.74 -5.51
N GLU A 32 10.91 -27.21 -4.37
CA GLU A 32 10.05 -26.92 -3.22
C GLU A 32 9.55 -25.47 -3.27
N PRO A 33 8.48 -25.09 -2.54
CA PRO A 33 8.02 -23.70 -2.49
C PRO A 33 9.09 -22.71 -2.02
N SER A 34 9.94 -23.09 -1.06
CA SER A 34 10.94 -22.19 -0.45
C SER A 34 12.36 -22.35 -1.02
N LYS A 35 12.65 -23.43 -1.75
CA LYS A 35 13.99 -23.72 -2.27
C LYS A 35 13.99 -24.67 -3.46
N ILE A 36 15.13 -24.80 -4.11
CA ILE A 36 15.41 -25.84 -5.11
C ILE A 36 16.63 -26.63 -4.65
N VAL A 37 16.55 -27.96 -4.70
CA VAL A 37 17.64 -28.85 -4.34
C VAL A 37 18.00 -29.69 -5.56
N LEU A 38 19.24 -29.57 -6.01
CA LEU A 38 19.83 -30.40 -7.05
C LEU A 38 20.78 -31.39 -6.40
N GLU A 39 20.52 -32.68 -6.56
CA GLU A 39 21.48 -33.74 -6.26
C GLU A 39 22.04 -34.32 -7.56
N LEU A 40 23.36 -34.38 -7.67
CA LEU A 40 24.05 -34.98 -8.80
C LEU A 40 25.04 -36.02 -8.27
N ALA A 41 24.84 -37.29 -8.62
CA ALA A 41 25.76 -38.36 -8.29
C ALA A 41 27.15 -38.09 -8.88
N LYS A 42 28.20 -38.46 -8.13
CA LYS A 42 29.58 -38.40 -8.60
C LYS A 42 30.40 -39.55 -8.03
N ASP A 43 31.48 -39.88 -8.72
CA ASP A 43 32.47 -40.81 -8.20
C ASP A 43 33.37 -40.11 -7.16
N GLU A 44 33.93 -40.89 -6.25
CA GLU A 44 34.86 -40.38 -5.24
C GLU A 44 36.09 -39.76 -5.94
N GLY A 45 36.40 -38.51 -5.61
CA GLY A 45 37.49 -37.75 -6.24
C GLY A 45 37.19 -37.16 -7.62
N GLN A 46 35.97 -37.32 -8.16
CA GLN A 46 35.56 -36.69 -9.42
C GLN A 46 35.59 -35.16 -9.33
N SER A 47 36.28 -34.51 -10.27
CA SER A 47 36.28 -33.06 -10.40
C SER A 47 34.93 -32.55 -10.91
N TYR A 48 34.45 -31.43 -10.38
CA TYR A 48 33.25 -30.74 -10.85
C TYR A 48 33.42 -29.24 -10.64
N ARG A 49 32.52 -28.44 -11.23
CA ARG A 49 32.49 -27.00 -11.00
C ARG A 49 31.05 -26.51 -10.86
N VAL A 50 30.77 -25.83 -9.75
CA VAL A 50 29.48 -25.14 -9.53
C VAL A 50 29.74 -23.65 -9.43
N TRP A 51 28.99 -22.84 -10.18
CA TRP A 51 29.05 -21.39 -10.08
C TRP A 51 27.72 -20.75 -10.48
N HIS A 52 27.60 -19.44 -10.29
CA HIS A 52 26.40 -18.71 -10.63
C HIS A 52 26.71 -17.37 -11.31
N THR A 53 25.73 -16.83 -12.02
CA THR A 53 25.73 -15.47 -12.58
C THR A 53 24.56 -14.69 -12.02
N THR A 54 24.63 -13.36 -11.98
CA THR A 54 23.57 -12.49 -11.43
C THR A 54 22.77 -11.73 -12.49
N SER A 55 23.25 -11.71 -13.74
CA SER A 55 22.57 -11.05 -14.86
C SER A 55 22.86 -11.78 -16.18
N PRO A 56 21.95 -12.66 -16.65
CA PRO A 56 20.77 -13.21 -15.94
C PRO A 56 21.18 -14.10 -14.74
N MET A 57 20.24 -14.35 -13.81
CA MET A 57 20.48 -15.26 -12.69
C MET A 57 20.53 -16.71 -13.18
N LYS A 58 21.67 -17.37 -13.00
CA LYS A 58 21.87 -18.77 -13.38
C LYS A 58 22.68 -19.51 -12.34
N VAL A 59 22.37 -20.78 -12.12
CA VAL A 59 23.25 -21.74 -11.44
C VAL A 59 23.73 -22.74 -12.49
N ILE A 60 25.04 -22.94 -12.56
CA ILE A 60 25.70 -23.74 -13.59
C ILE A 60 26.55 -24.80 -12.91
N VAL A 61 26.38 -26.04 -13.37
CA VAL A 61 27.14 -27.20 -12.90
C VAL A 61 27.83 -27.84 -14.10
N ASP A 62 29.15 -27.89 -14.07
CA ASP A 62 29.96 -28.69 -15.00
C ASP A 62 30.43 -29.97 -14.32
N SER A 63 30.31 -31.08 -15.04
CA SER A 63 30.75 -32.41 -14.61
C SER A 63 31.35 -33.16 -15.80
N PRO A 64 32.39 -34.00 -15.61
CA PRO A 64 32.92 -34.84 -16.68
C PRO A 64 31.95 -35.94 -17.12
N ILE A 65 30.89 -36.20 -16.36
CA ILE A 65 29.93 -37.26 -16.64
C ILE A 65 28.56 -36.65 -16.92
N ASN A 66 27.93 -37.11 -18.00
CA ASN A 66 26.58 -36.74 -18.41
C ASN A 66 25.57 -37.81 -17.96
N PRO A 67 24.79 -37.59 -16.88
CA PRO A 67 23.78 -38.56 -16.43
C PRO A 67 22.43 -38.42 -17.16
N LEU A 68 22.22 -37.33 -17.91
CA LEU A 68 20.92 -36.95 -18.50
C LEU A 68 20.77 -37.33 -19.97
N GLY A 69 21.86 -37.70 -20.64
CA GLY A 69 21.87 -38.09 -22.04
C GLY A 69 21.84 -36.88 -22.99
N PRO A 70 21.10 -36.94 -24.12
CA PRO A 70 21.19 -35.93 -25.17
C PRO A 70 20.79 -34.54 -24.67
N SER A 71 21.36 -33.51 -25.30
CA SER A 71 21.09 -32.12 -24.92
C SER A 71 19.60 -31.79 -25.00
N GLN A 72 19.08 -31.13 -23.97
CA GLN A 72 17.67 -30.75 -23.88
C GLN A 72 17.50 -29.43 -23.13
N GLU A 73 16.38 -28.77 -23.40
CA GLU A 73 15.87 -27.64 -22.63
C GLU A 73 14.44 -27.93 -22.17
N VAL A 74 14.17 -27.71 -20.89
CA VAL A 74 12.88 -27.92 -20.25
C VAL A 74 12.45 -26.63 -19.58
N LYS A 75 11.29 -26.10 -19.99
CA LYS A 75 10.64 -24.98 -19.30
C LYS A 75 9.97 -25.49 -18.04
N VAL A 76 10.17 -24.77 -16.94
CA VAL A 76 9.62 -25.12 -15.64
C VAL A 76 8.53 -24.12 -15.27
N GLN A 77 7.42 -24.62 -14.73
CA GLN A 77 6.36 -23.79 -14.16
C GLN A 77 6.62 -23.63 -12.66
N ASP A 78 7.57 -22.77 -12.31
CA ASP A 78 7.91 -22.42 -10.94
C ASP A 78 7.96 -20.90 -10.79
N VAL A 79 7.83 -20.41 -9.56
CA VAL A 79 7.91 -18.98 -9.27
C VAL A 79 9.27 -18.39 -9.61
N ALA A 80 10.35 -19.15 -9.41
CA ALA A 80 11.73 -18.70 -9.57
C ALA A 80 12.44 -19.38 -10.72
N LEU A 81 12.38 -20.71 -10.81
CA LEU A 81 13.06 -21.51 -11.83
C LEU A 81 12.27 -21.47 -13.14
N LYS A 82 12.91 -20.91 -14.16
CA LYS A 82 12.30 -20.69 -15.46
C LYS A 82 12.63 -21.81 -16.45
N VAL A 83 13.91 -22.20 -16.49
CA VAL A 83 14.43 -23.17 -17.45
C VAL A 83 15.49 -24.05 -16.80
N VAL A 84 15.43 -25.34 -17.10
CA VAL A 84 16.51 -26.31 -16.86
C VAL A 84 17.00 -26.75 -18.23
N ARG A 85 18.31 -26.63 -18.48
CA ARG A 85 18.90 -27.09 -19.74
C ARG A 85 20.23 -27.78 -19.50
N TRP A 86 20.54 -28.76 -20.33
CA TRP A 86 21.79 -29.47 -20.27
C TRP A 86 22.34 -29.80 -21.65
N SER A 87 23.67 -29.92 -21.74
CA SER A 87 24.37 -30.22 -22.97
C SER A 87 25.79 -30.72 -22.72
N ASP A 88 26.31 -31.52 -23.64
CA ASP A 88 27.74 -31.80 -23.72
C ASP A 88 28.47 -30.62 -24.37
N LEU A 89 29.59 -30.21 -23.78
CA LEU A 89 30.47 -29.18 -24.28
C LEU A 89 31.47 -29.76 -25.29
N ALA A 90 32.11 -28.88 -26.06
CA ALA A 90 33.08 -29.29 -27.09
C ALA A 90 34.32 -30.03 -26.52
N ASP A 91 34.63 -29.84 -25.24
CA ASP A 91 35.71 -30.54 -24.53
C ASP A 91 35.27 -31.87 -23.91
N GLY A 92 34.02 -32.30 -24.14
CA GLY A 92 33.45 -33.53 -23.59
C GLY A 92 32.84 -33.38 -22.19
N THR A 93 32.90 -32.18 -21.58
CA THR A 93 32.29 -31.92 -20.26
C THR A 93 30.78 -31.77 -20.38
N PHE A 94 30.01 -32.35 -19.46
CA PHE A 94 28.59 -32.10 -19.30
C PHE A 94 28.34 -30.78 -18.57
N ARG A 95 27.38 -29.99 -19.06
CA ARG A 95 26.92 -28.76 -18.39
C ARG A 95 25.43 -28.81 -18.13
N LEU A 96 25.03 -28.58 -16.88
CA LEU A 96 23.66 -28.29 -16.46
C LEU A 96 23.52 -26.80 -16.13
N VAL A 97 22.45 -26.18 -16.58
CA VAL A 97 22.13 -24.77 -16.30
C VAL A 97 20.69 -24.66 -15.79
N LEU A 98 20.55 -24.09 -14.60
CA LEU A 98 19.29 -23.62 -14.03
C LEU A 98 19.22 -22.11 -14.28
N GLU A 99 18.23 -21.64 -15.04
CA GLU A 99 17.96 -20.21 -15.29
C GLU A 99 16.75 -19.75 -14.50
N PHE A 100 16.85 -18.58 -13.86
CA PHE A 100 15.85 -18.05 -12.95
C PHE A 100 15.26 -16.72 -13.44
N ASP A 101 14.00 -16.46 -13.10
CA ASP A 101 13.28 -15.24 -13.48
C ASP A 101 13.72 -13.99 -12.70
N TYR A 102 14.39 -14.18 -11.56
CA TYR A 102 14.87 -13.08 -10.71
C TYR A 102 16.13 -13.46 -9.94
N LEU A 103 16.75 -12.46 -9.31
CA LEU A 103 17.96 -12.63 -8.52
C LEU A 103 17.66 -13.40 -7.23
N LEU A 104 18.44 -14.45 -6.98
CA LEU A 104 18.39 -15.28 -5.77
C LEU A 104 19.72 -15.18 -5.01
N PRO A 105 19.75 -15.57 -3.72
CA PRO A 105 21.00 -15.76 -2.99
C PRO A 105 21.95 -16.72 -3.70
N ALA A 106 23.24 -16.64 -3.36
CA ALA A 106 24.22 -17.58 -3.86
C ALA A 106 23.83 -19.02 -3.45
N PRO A 107 23.99 -20.01 -4.35
CA PRO A 107 23.69 -21.40 -4.03
C PRO A 107 24.63 -21.92 -2.94
N VAL A 108 24.10 -22.75 -2.05
CA VAL A 108 24.88 -23.52 -1.08
C VAL A 108 25.27 -24.84 -1.72
N VAL A 109 26.57 -25.14 -1.74
CA VAL A 109 27.10 -26.37 -2.35
C VAL A 109 27.68 -27.25 -1.26
N THR A 110 27.15 -28.47 -1.14
CA THR A 110 27.64 -29.50 -0.23
C THR A 110 28.27 -30.62 -1.04
N ASP A 111 29.55 -30.88 -0.79
CA ASP A 111 30.31 -31.97 -1.41
C ASP A 111 30.26 -33.21 -0.51
N LEU A 112 29.67 -34.30 -1.01
CA LEU A 112 29.62 -35.60 -0.35
C LEU A 112 30.45 -36.62 -1.15
N SER A 113 30.83 -37.74 -0.54
CA SER A 113 31.71 -38.72 -1.21
C SER A 113 31.13 -39.23 -2.55
N ASP A 114 29.81 -39.42 -2.63
CA ASP A 114 29.09 -40.04 -3.74
C ASP A 114 28.19 -39.08 -4.54
N ARG A 115 28.09 -37.81 -4.14
CA ARG A 115 27.23 -36.80 -4.80
C ARG A 115 27.63 -35.37 -4.47
N ILE A 116 27.15 -34.43 -5.28
CA ILE A 116 27.08 -33.01 -4.92
C ILE A 116 25.62 -32.63 -4.68
N VAL A 117 25.40 -31.78 -3.67
CA VAL A 117 24.09 -31.20 -3.38
C VAL A 117 24.20 -29.69 -3.56
N VAL A 118 23.37 -29.13 -4.44
CA VAL A 118 23.29 -27.69 -4.71
C VAL A 118 21.92 -27.20 -4.28
N GLU A 119 21.88 -26.40 -3.22
CA GLU A 119 20.64 -25.81 -2.70
C GLU A 119 20.55 -24.33 -3.10
N VAL A 120 19.40 -23.94 -3.64
CA VAL A 120 19.09 -22.55 -4.01
C VAL A 120 17.87 -22.10 -3.22
N SER A 121 18.06 -21.23 -2.23
CA SER A 121 16.93 -20.63 -1.49
C SER A 121 16.13 -19.69 -2.40
N LYS A 122 14.81 -19.83 -2.39
CA LYS A 122 13.87 -18.86 -3.01
C LYS A 122 13.50 -17.74 -2.03
N GLU A 123 13.71 -17.96 -0.73
CA GLU A 123 13.33 -17.03 0.31
C GLU A 123 14.55 -16.26 0.83
N TYR A 124 14.41 -14.94 0.90
CA TYR A 124 15.45 -14.06 1.42
C TYR A 124 14.88 -12.69 1.78
N VAL A 125 15.59 -11.98 2.64
CA VAL A 125 15.40 -10.55 2.88
C VAL A 125 16.78 -9.89 2.84
N GLN A 126 16.96 -8.96 1.90
CA GLN A 126 18.11 -8.08 1.81
C GLN A 126 17.62 -6.66 2.07
N ALA A 127 17.99 -6.11 3.23
CA ALA A 127 17.57 -4.78 3.65
C ALA A 127 18.77 -3.84 3.76
N ASN A 128 18.59 -2.59 3.36
CA ASN A 128 19.47 -1.49 3.70
C ASN A 128 18.64 -0.33 4.29
N GLU A 129 19.28 0.48 5.13
CA GLU A 129 18.66 1.67 5.71
C GLU A 129 19.66 2.83 5.70
N GLN A 130 19.23 4.01 5.26
CA GLN A 130 20.04 5.22 5.16
C GLN A 130 19.32 6.43 5.76
N LEU A 131 20.10 7.38 6.26
CA LEU A 131 19.56 8.64 6.79
C LEU A 131 19.15 9.56 5.63
N VAL A 132 17.92 10.08 5.67
CA VAL A 132 17.45 11.12 4.73
C VAL A 132 17.73 12.50 5.31
N THR A 133 17.37 12.70 6.57
CA THR A 133 17.62 13.90 7.38
C THR A 133 17.46 13.50 8.86
N PRO A 134 18.00 14.24 9.86
CA PRO A 134 17.78 13.90 11.26
C PRO A 134 16.28 13.73 11.59
N GLY A 135 15.89 12.55 12.06
CA GLY A 135 14.49 12.17 12.32
C GLY A 135 13.81 11.39 11.19
N VAL A 136 14.42 11.26 10.02
CA VAL A 136 13.85 10.50 8.89
C VAL A 136 14.89 9.54 8.31
N ARG A 137 14.59 8.24 8.37
CA ARG A 137 15.39 7.19 7.74
C ARG A 137 14.58 6.51 6.64
N TYR A 138 15.25 6.17 5.56
CA TYR A 138 14.70 5.41 4.45
C TYR A 138 15.32 4.03 4.43
N GLY A 139 14.49 3.00 4.31
CA GLY A 139 14.94 1.65 4.06
C GLY A 139 14.39 1.07 2.78
N HIS A 140 15.18 0.19 2.20
CA HIS A 140 14.87 -0.54 0.99
C HIS A 140 15.08 -2.03 1.25
N GLN A 141 14.08 -2.86 0.93
CA GLN A 141 14.21 -4.30 0.94
C GLN A 141 14.03 -4.89 -0.46
N ARG A 142 14.96 -5.75 -0.84
CA ARG A 142 14.73 -6.80 -1.84
C ARG A 142 14.46 -8.07 -1.06
N ARG A 143 13.28 -8.64 -1.24
CA ARG A 143 12.93 -9.88 -0.55
C ARG A 143 12.21 -10.82 -1.50
N ALA A 144 12.17 -12.10 -1.16
CA ALA A 144 11.34 -13.06 -1.84
C ALA A 144 10.76 -14.05 -0.83
N SER A 145 9.56 -14.52 -1.12
CA SER A 145 8.92 -15.65 -0.44
C SER A 145 8.63 -16.74 -1.48
N SER A 146 8.07 -17.86 -1.06
CA SER A 146 7.49 -18.87 -1.95
C SER A 146 6.51 -18.34 -3.02
N ALA A 147 5.99 -17.12 -2.86
CA ALA A 147 5.11 -16.49 -3.84
C ALA A 147 5.81 -15.56 -4.84
N GLY A 148 7.09 -15.28 -4.65
CA GLY A 148 7.92 -14.51 -5.58
C GLY A 148 8.61 -13.30 -4.94
N PRO A 149 9.35 -12.53 -5.77
CA PRO A 149 10.12 -11.39 -5.30
C PRO A 149 9.21 -10.21 -4.96
N ASN A 150 9.63 -9.39 -4.01
CA ASN A 150 9.01 -8.14 -3.65
C ASN A 150 10.08 -7.05 -3.43
N ILE A 151 9.77 -5.85 -3.90
CA ILE A 151 10.52 -4.64 -3.60
C ILE A 151 9.70 -3.81 -2.60
N VAL A 152 10.29 -3.58 -1.42
CA VAL A 152 9.70 -2.80 -0.35
C VAL A 152 10.53 -1.55 -0.12
N ASN A 153 9.85 -0.42 0.01
CA ASN A 153 10.44 0.85 0.44
C ASN A 153 9.72 1.31 1.70
N TYR A 154 10.45 1.74 2.72
CA TYR A 154 9.84 2.25 3.94
C TYR A 154 10.54 3.50 4.46
N LEU A 155 9.79 4.36 5.13
CA LEU A 155 10.29 5.48 5.91
C LEU A 155 10.03 5.21 7.38
N LYS A 156 11.05 5.45 8.21
CA LYS A 156 10.91 5.58 9.67
C LYS A 156 11.03 7.05 10.01
N VAL A 157 9.94 7.63 10.48
CA VAL A 157 9.81 9.05 10.80
C VAL A 157 9.64 9.19 12.31
N ASP A 158 10.59 9.85 12.95
CA ASP A 158 10.54 10.19 14.38
C ASP A 158 9.58 11.36 14.58
N THR A 159 8.37 11.08 15.06
CA THR A 159 7.33 12.10 15.23
C THR A 159 7.55 12.98 16.46
N LEU A 160 8.47 12.60 17.35
CA LEU A 160 8.84 13.40 18.52
C LEU A 160 9.95 14.41 18.21
N ASN A 161 10.55 14.34 17.02
CA ASN A 161 11.56 15.30 16.60
C ASN A 161 10.88 16.63 16.19
N PRO A 162 11.12 17.75 16.91
CA PRO A 162 10.42 19.00 16.68
C PRO A 162 10.76 19.68 15.35
N ARG A 163 11.71 19.13 14.58
CA ARG A 163 12.05 19.60 13.24
C ARG A 163 11.28 18.85 12.15
N ILE A 164 10.57 17.79 12.50
CA ILE A 164 9.80 16.99 11.55
C ILE A 164 8.34 17.35 11.71
N GLU A 165 7.73 17.76 10.61
CA GLU A 165 6.29 18.00 10.51
C GLU A 165 5.69 16.98 9.54
N LEU A 166 4.64 16.30 9.98
CA LEU A 166 3.81 15.46 9.14
C LEU A 166 2.56 16.22 8.76
N LYS A 167 2.31 16.34 7.46
CA LYS A 167 1.15 17.04 6.95
C LYS A 167 0.42 16.21 5.91
N LEU A 168 -0.90 16.27 5.95
CA LEU A 168 -1.74 15.76 4.89
C LEU A 168 -1.98 16.87 3.87
N VAL A 169 -1.95 16.53 2.59
CA VAL A 169 -2.20 17.49 1.51
C VAL A 169 -3.18 16.91 0.50
N LEU A 170 -4.04 17.79 -0.01
CA LEU A 170 -4.90 17.50 -1.15
C LEU A 170 -4.19 17.85 -2.45
N ALA A 171 -4.54 17.13 -3.50
CA ALA A 171 -4.19 17.46 -4.86
C ALA A 171 -4.69 18.86 -5.18
N GLN A 172 -3.78 19.74 -5.61
CA GLN A 172 -4.10 21.12 -5.98
C GLN A 172 -4.80 21.92 -4.87
N ASP A 173 -4.65 21.50 -3.60
CA ASP A 173 -5.29 22.10 -2.41
C ASP A 173 -6.84 22.13 -2.44
N THR A 174 -7.45 21.25 -3.21
CA THR A 174 -8.91 21.13 -3.36
C THR A 174 -9.38 19.68 -3.23
N VAL A 175 -10.63 19.48 -2.78
CA VAL A 175 -11.25 18.15 -2.69
C VAL A 175 -11.39 17.50 -4.07
N LEU A 176 -11.58 18.30 -5.12
CA LEU A 176 -11.77 17.80 -6.48
C LEU A 176 -10.52 18.02 -7.31
N GLY A 177 -9.71 16.98 -7.41
CA GLY A 177 -8.50 17.03 -8.20
C GLY A 177 -7.66 15.79 -8.04
N ARG A 178 -6.71 15.64 -8.96
CA ARG A 178 -5.66 14.64 -8.86
C ARG A 178 -4.34 15.28 -9.21
N GLU A 179 -3.30 14.91 -8.50
CA GLU A 179 -1.95 15.44 -8.61
C GLU A 179 -0.96 14.30 -8.39
N LEU A 180 0.21 14.37 -9.02
CA LEU A 180 1.29 13.42 -8.73
C LEU A 180 1.77 13.60 -7.28
N VAL A 181 2.11 12.51 -6.58
CA VAL A 181 2.72 12.58 -5.25
C VAL A 181 4.03 13.36 -5.30
N SER A 182 4.81 13.21 -6.38
CA SER A 182 6.03 13.96 -6.62
C SER A 182 5.80 15.46 -6.82
N SER A 183 4.65 15.85 -7.37
CA SER A 183 4.24 17.25 -7.50
C SER A 183 3.79 17.82 -6.16
N MET A 184 2.95 17.10 -5.41
CA MET A 184 2.53 17.48 -4.06
C MET A 184 3.72 17.61 -3.11
N ALA A 185 4.65 16.66 -3.14
CA ALA A 185 5.88 16.71 -2.34
C ALA A 185 6.69 17.98 -2.64
N ARG A 186 6.81 18.36 -3.92
CA ARG A 186 7.54 19.57 -4.32
C ARG A 186 6.83 20.84 -3.88
N ARG A 187 5.51 20.92 -4.09
CA ARG A 187 4.67 22.06 -3.70
C ARG A 187 4.73 22.31 -2.20
N SER A 188 4.72 21.24 -1.40
CA SER A 188 4.84 21.30 0.06
C SER A 188 6.27 21.41 0.58
N GLN A 189 7.28 21.49 -0.30
CA GLN A 189 8.70 21.50 0.08
C GLN A 189 9.11 20.32 0.98
N ALA A 190 8.49 19.16 0.75
CA ALA A 190 8.66 17.97 1.57
C ALA A 190 9.99 17.25 1.26
N VAL A 191 10.63 16.71 2.30
CA VAL A 191 11.80 15.84 2.13
C VAL A 191 11.41 14.45 1.66
N ALA A 192 10.20 14.00 1.99
CA ALA A 192 9.63 12.75 1.55
C ALA A 192 8.09 12.82 1.48
N ALA A 193 7.48 11.94 0.70
CA ALA A 193 6.02 11.81 0.63
C ALA A 193 5.60 10.39 0.22
N VAL A 194 4.37 10.00 0.57
CA VAL A 194 3.69 8.82 0.02
C VAL A 194 2.26 9.17 -0.38
N ASN A 195 1.65 8.38 -1.26
CA ASN A 195 0.21 8.49 -1.51
C ASN A 195 -0.61 8.19 -0.24
N GLY A 196 -1.84 8.70 -0.17
CA GLY A 196 -2.69 8.59 1.01
C GLY A 196 -3.96 7.76 0.82
N ALA A 197 -5.10 8.36 1.17
CA ALA A 197 -6.44 7.76 1.23
C ALA A 197 -6.97 7.37 -0.15
N PHE A 198 -7.94 6.44 -0.14
CA PHE A 198 -8.76 6.11 -1.31
C PHE A 198 -9.52 7.33 -1.81
N PHE A 199 -9.87 7.34 -3.11
CA PHE A 199 -10.53 8.47 -3.73
C PHE A 199 -11.44 8.09 -4.89
N ALA A 200 -12.45 8.92 -5.14
CA ALA A 200 -13.35 8.82 -6.27
C ALA A 200 -12.69 9.35 -7.56
N GLN A 201 -13.25 9.04 -8.72
CA GLN A 201 -12.69 9.44 -10.01
C GLN A 201 -12.51 10.97 -10.17
N ASP A 202 -13.37 11.74 -9.51
CA ASP A 202 -13.34 13.21 -9.45
C ASP A 202 -12.27 13.78 -8.51
N GLY A 203 -11.56 12.92 -7.77
CA GLY A 203 -10.54 13.29 -6.80
C GLY A 203 -11.03 13.34 -5.36
N ARG A 204 -12.32 13.21 -5.08
CA ARG A 204 -12.79 13.32 -3.68
C ARG A 204 -12.24 12.18 -2.82
N PRO A 205 -11.71 12.42 -1.61
CA PRO A 205 -11.39 11.37 -0.66
C PRO A 205 -12.60 10.47 -0.37
N LEU A 206 -12.38 9.15 -0.24
CA LEU A 206 -13.41 8.17 0.07
C LEU A 206 -13.24 7.67 1.51
N GLY A 207 -13.69 8.49 2.45
CA GLY A 207 -13.61 8.24 3.88
C GLY A 207 -13.03 9.44 4.62
N LEU A 208 -12.86 9.26 5.94
CA LEU A 208 -12.50 10.33 6.85
C LEU A 208 -11.23 11.05 6.39
N PHE A 209 -11.28 12.36 6.27
CA PHE A 209 -10.09 13.16 5.94
C PHE A 209 -10.18 14.51 6.64
N ALA A 210 -9.15 14.90 7.37
CA ALA A 210 -9.06 16.19 8.03
C ALA A 210 -7.63 16.73 7.96
N ILE A 211 -7.49 18.04 7.76
CA ILE A 211 -6.21 18.74 7.73
C ILE A 211 -6.29 19.90 8.72
N ASP A 212 -5.28 20.04 9.59
CA ASP A 212 -5.16 21.16 10.53
C ASP A 212 -6.45 21.37 11.38
N GLY A 213 -7.12 20.27 11.76
CA GLY A 213 -8.37 20.28 12.53
C GLY A 213 -9.65 20.54 11.71
N GLU A 214 -9.54 20.84 10.42
CA GLU A 214 -10.67 21.03 9.51
C GLU A 214 -11.15 19.69 8.94
N LEU A 215 -12.40 19.30 9.20
CA LEU A 215 -13.00 18.10 8.62
C LEU A 215 -13.35 18.33 7.14
N ILE A 216 -12.69 17.59 6.25
CA ILE A 216 -12.81 17.75 4.79
C ILE A 216 -13.76 16.72 4.18
N SER A 217 -13.73 15.48 4.67
CA SER A 217 -14.62 14.40 4.24
C SER A 217 -14.98 13.52 5.42
N GLU A 218 -16.24 13.09 5.46
CA GLU A 218 -16.78 12.26 6.54
C GLU A 218 -16.28 10.80 6.48
N PRO A 219 -16.25 10.09 7.62
CA PRO A 219 -16.01 8.65 7.65
C PRO A 219 -17.04 7.87 6.83
N TYR A 220 -16.55 6.83 6.15
CA TYR A 220 -17.39 5.86 5.44
C TYR A 220 -17.34 4.52 6.18
N ALA A 221 -18.50 3.92 6.44
CA ALA A 221 -18.64 2.58 7.03
C ALA A 221 -17.83 2.34 8.34
N ARG A 222 -17.62 3.40 9.15
CA ARG A 222 -16.73 3.38 10.32
C ARG A 222 -15.35 2.76 10.04
N ARG A 223 -14.80 3.02 8.85
CA ARG A 223 -13.48 2.52 8.46
C ARG A 223 -12.38 3.02 9.39
N THR A 224 -11.30 2.25 9.40
CA THR A 224 -10.08 2.58 10.12
C THR A 224 -9.46 3.84 9.53
N ALA A 225 -9.11 4.77 10.40
CA ALA A 225 -8.35 5.96 10.10
C ALA A 225 -7.11 6.05 10.98
N LEU A 226 -6.16 6.88 10.56
CA LEU A 226 -5.02 7.30 11.37
C LEU A 226 -5.19 8.78 11.71
N GLY A 227 -4.97 9.12 12.98
CA GLY A 227 -4.99 10.48 13.51
C GLY A 227 -3.63 10.85 14.08
N LEU A 228 -3.16 12.05 13.79
CA LEU A 228 -1.97 12.66 14.40
C LEU A 228 -2.34 13.98 15.07
N GLY A 229 -1.91 14.13 16.31
CA GLY A 229 -1.86 15.39 17.07
C GLY A 229 -0.43 15.65 17.57
N PRO A 230 -0.20 16.75 18.31
CA PRO A 230 1.13 17.14 18.77
C PRO A 230 1.89 16.07 19.55
N ASP A 231 1.19 15.34 20.44
CA ASP A 231 1.76 14.30 21.31
C ASP A 231 1.03 12.95 21.18
N LEU A 232 0.25 12.76 20.11
CA LEU A 232 -0.67 11.64 19.97
C LEU A 232 -0.69 11.08 18.55
N ALA A 233 -0.60 9.76 18.43
CA ALA A 233 -0.85 9.03 17.19
C ALA A 233 -1.83 7.90 17.48
N LEU A 234 -2.92 7.83 16.72
CA LEU A 234 -3.98 6.85 16.87
C LEU A 234 -4.27 6.18 15.54
N ILE A 235 -4.60 4.89 15.59
CA ILE A 235 -5.29 4.20 14.50
C ILE A 235 -6.53 3.61 15.12
N GLU A 236 -7.73 4.01 14.68
CA GLU A 236 -9.00 3.38 15.07
C GLU A 236 -10.10 3.51 14.02
N ALA A 237 -11.17 2.72 14.20
CA ALA A 237 -12.44 2.88 13.50
C ALA A 237 -13.16 4.14 14.00
N VAL A 238 -13.48 5.07 13.10
CA VAL A 238 -14.05 6.38 13.46
C VAL A 238 -15.43 6.55 12.84
N GLY A 239 -16.42 6.92 13.66
CA GLY A 239 -17.76 7.32 13.25
C GLY A 239 -17.91 8.84 13.15
N PHE A 240 -19.07 9.28 12.67
CA PHE A 240 -19.40 10.69 12.53
C PHE A 240 -20.85 10.93 12.91
N GLN A 241 -21.06 12.02 13.64
CA GLN A 241 -22.38 12.54 13.97
C GLN A 241 -22.38 14.03 13.66
N GLY A 242 -23.25 14.46 12.75
CA GLY A 242 -23.39 15.86 12.38
C GLY A 242 -24.85 16.27 12.40
N LYS A 243 -25.12 17.52 12.75
CA LYS A 243 -26.46 18.10 12.76
C LYS A 243 -26.46 19.60 12.52
N VAL A 244 -27.57 20.08 11.99
CA VAL A 244 -27.94 21.51 11.96
C VAL A 244 -28.97 21.72 13.06
N ARG A 245 -28.82 22.80 13.84
CA ARG A 245 -29.81 23.26 14.82
C ARG A 245 -30.31 24.65 14.43
N LEU A 246 -31.62 24.83 14.41
CA LEU A 246 -32.28 26.12 14.22
C LEU A 246 -32.46 26.84 15.57
N SER A 247 -32.62 28.16 15.55
CA SER A 247 -32.89 28.96 16.77
C SER A 247 -34.12 28.49 17.56
N GLY A 248 -35.13 27.94 16.88
CA GLY A 248 -36.32 27.33 17.49
C GLY A 248 -36.09 25.98 18.18
N GLY A 249 -34.87 25.42 18.11
CA GLY A 249 -34.48 24.15 18.72
C GLY A 249 -34.69 22.91 17.84
N GLU A 250 -35.23 23.08 16.62
CA GLU A 250 -35.34 22.01 15.64
C GLU A 250 -33.95 21.56 15.17
N GLU A 251 -33.77 20.25 15.01
CA GLU A 251 -32.50 19.66 14.58
C GLU A 251 -32.70 18.75 13.36
N PHE A 252 -31.72 18.74 12.45
CA PHE A 252 -31.69 17.82 11.32
C PHE A 252 -30.29 17.22 11.13
N PRO A 253 -30.15 15.91 10.91
CA PRO A 253 -28.85 15.27 10.78
C PRO A 253 -28.13 15.67 9.47
N ILE A 254 -26.85 16.00 9.57
CA ILE A 254 -25.95 16.15 8.43
C ILE A 254 -25.46 14.75 8.03
N THR A 255 -25.64 14.40 6.77
CA THR A 255 -25.33 13.05 6.25
C THR A 255 -24.01 12.98 5.49
N GLY A 256 -23.36 14.12 5.24
CA GLY A 256 -22.04 14.14 4.62
C GLY A 256 -21.46 15.55 4.42
N ILE A 257 -20.20 15.58 4.00
CA ILE A 257 -19.43 16.82 3.83
C ILE A 257 -18.72 16.78 2.46
N ASN A 258 -18.76 17.90 1.73
CA ASN A 258 -17.99 18.10 0.49
C ASN A 258 -18.11 16.93 -0.53
N ARG A 259 -19.30 16.36 -0.68
CA ARG A 259 -19.62 15.31 -1.66
C ARG A 259 -20.92 15.62 -2.38
N LEU A 260 -21.17 14.97 -3.50
CA LEU A 260 -22.46 15.09 -4.19
C LEU A 260 -23.62 14.75 -3.25
N ARG A 261 -24.64 15.61 -3.26
CA ARG A 261 -25.92 15.39 -2.58
C ARG A 261 -26.70 14.29 -3.30
N MET A 262 -27.01 13.22 -2.58
CA MET A 262 -27.87 12.14 -3.03
C MET A 262 -29.31 12.37 -2.58
N GLN A 263 -30.17 11.39 -2.85
CA GLN A 263 -31.53 11.38 -2.34
C GLN A 263 -31.52 11.36 -0.80
N ASP A 264 -32.35 12.21 -0.21
CA ASP A 264 -32.59 12.36 1.24
C ASP A 264 -31.37 12.77 2.08
N ASP A 265 -30.34 13.29 1.42
CA ASP A 265 -29.14 13.84 2.07
C ASP A 265 -29.33 15.28 2.55
N LEU A 266 -28.61 15.62 3.63
CA LEU A 266 -28.24 16.98 4.00
C LEU A 266 -26.71 17.07 3.98
N ILE A 267 -26.15 17.82 3.03
CA ILE A 267 -24.69 17.93 2.84
C ILE A 267 -24.20 19.32 3.25
N LEU A 268 -23.11 19.35 4.01
CA LEU A 268 -22.33 20.55 4.30
C LEU A 268 -21.26 20.74 3.22
N TYR A 269 -21.32 21.84 2.49
CA TYR A 269 -20.30 22.24 1.53
C TYR A 269 -19.48 23.41 2.06
N THR A 270 -18.18 23.19 2.11
CA THR A 270 -17.17 24.19 2.46
C THR A 270 -16.40 24.60 1.23
N ARG A 271 -15.62 25.69 1.34
CA ARG A 271 -14.81 26.19 0.23
C ARG A 271 -13.81 25.15 -0.31
N ARG A 272 -13.45 24.14 0.49
CA ARG A 272 -12.60 22.99 0.07
C ARG A 272 -13.19 22.17 -1.08
N TYR A 273 -14.51 22.14 -1.23
CA TYR A 273 -15.17 21.44 -2.33
C TYR A 273 -15.00 22.12 -3.71
N GLY A 274 -14.76 23.44 -3.69
CA GLY A 274 -14.63 24.27 -4.87
C GLY A 274 -15.56 25.48 -4.85
N ASP A 275 -15.79 26.07 -6.02
CA ASP A 275 -16.51 27.34 -6.12
C ASP A 275 -18.02 27.22 -5.93
N THR A 276 -18.59 26.06 -6.26
CA THR A 276 -20.03 25.81 -6.19
C THR A 276 -20.33 24.41 -5.65
N THR A 277 -21.57 24.22 -5.19
CA THR A 277 -22.07 22.92 -4.69
C THR A 277 -22.17 21.85 -5.78
N ARG A 278 -22.22 22.24 -7.06
CA ARG A 278 -22.41 21.35 -8.23
C ARG A 278 -23.63 20.43 -8.12
N THR A 279 -24.60 20.81 -7.29
CA THR A 279 -25.84 20.04 -7.10
C THR A 279 -26.84 20.35 -8.22
N ASN A 280 -27.77 19.41 -8.44
CA ASN A 280 -28.91 19.62 -9.33
C ASN A 280 -30.01 20.46 -8.66
N ILE A 281 -31.03 20.81 -9.44
CA ILE A 281 -32.14 21.68 -9.02
C ILE A 281 -33.18 21.04 -8.10
N TYR A 282 -33.07 19.75 -7.81
CA TYR A 282 -34.04 19.03 -6.97
C TYR A 282 -33.76 19.20 -5.47
N GLY A 283 -33.12 20.30 -5.08
CA GLY A 283 -32.72 20.57 -3.70
C GLY A 283 -33.05 21.96 -3.23
N TRP A 284 -32.64 22.20 -1.99
CA TRP A 284 -32.63 23.51 -1.37
C TRP A 284 -31.23 23.77 -0.83
N ASP A 285 -30.63 24.86 -1.24
CA ASP A 285 -29.31 25.29 -0.79
C ASP A 285 -29.50 26.52 0.10
N VAL A 286 -28.81 26.55 1.24
CA VAL A 286 -28.82 27.67 2.18
C VAL A 286 -27.38 28.10 2.38
N VAL A 287 -27.07 29.35 2.01
CA VAL A 287 -25.74 29.96 2.17
C VAL A 287 -25.67 30.62 3.54
N VAL A 288 -24.61 30.33 4.29
CA VAL A 288 -24.51 30.70 5.69
C VAL A 288 -23.16 31.35 5.95
N ILE A 289 -23.18 32.55 6.52
CA ILE A 289 -22.00 33.32 6.92
C ILE A 289 -22.19 33.74 8.37
N ASP A 290 -21.19 33.49 9.22
CA ASP A 290 -21.22 33.79 10.66
C ASP A 290 -22.48 33.25 11.38
N GLY A 291 -22.96 32.07 10.97
CA GLY A 291 -24.16 31.43 11.53
C GLY A 291 -25.49 32.01 11.05
N ILE A 292 -25.48 32.96 10.12
CA ILE A 292 -26.68 33.61 9.57
C ILE A 292 -26.92 33.16 8.13
N VAL A 293 -28.17 32.84 7.80
CA VAL A 293 -28.59 32.60 6.42
C VAL A 293 -28.53 33.90 5.63
N VAL A 294 -27.71 33.95 4.58
CA VAL A 294 -27.52 35.15 3.73
C VAL A 294 -28.13 35.00 2.34
N GLU A 295 -28.28 33.78 1.85
CA GLU A 295 -28.83 33.49 0.53
C GLU A 295 -29.48 32.11 0.50
N ILE A 296 -30.51 31.98 -0.32
CA ILE A 296 -31.21 30.71 -0.59
C ILE A 296 -31.09 30.41 -2.08
N GLY A 297 -30.66 29.19 -2.39
CA GLY A 297 -30.49 28.67 -3.73
C GLY A 297 -31.26 27.37 -3.96
N GLN A 298 -31.36 26.97 -5.24
CA GLN A 298 -31.97 25.70 -5.65
C GLN A 298 -30.95 24.89 -6.47
N GLY A 299 -29.73 24.78 -5.97
CA GLY A 299 -28.67 23.96 -6.56
C GLY A 299 -27.59 24.73 -7.34
N ASN A 300 -26.41 24.12 -7.42
CA ASN A 300 -25.19 24.70 -7.98
C ASN A 300 -24.84 26.10 -7.41
N THR A 301 -25.14 26.29 -6.14
CA THR A 301 -24.97 27.56 -5.41
C THR A 301 -23.49 27.85 -5.19
N VAL A 302 -23.11 29.13 -5.22
CA VAL A 302 -21.74 29.58 -4.92
C VAL A 302 -21.44 29.32 -3.46
N ILE A 303 -20.30 28.69 -3.18
CA ILE A 303 -19.84 28.47 -1.82
C ILE A 303 -19.04 29.72 -1.40
N PRO A 304 -19.46 30.43 -0.34
CA PRO A 304 -18.81 31.67 0.07
C PRO A 304 -17.36 31.41 0.51
N ALA A 305 -16.52 32.44 0.43
CA ALA A 305 -15.14 32.34 0.90
C ALA A 305 -15.08 32.16 2.42
N GLU A 306 -15.93 32.89 3.14
CA GLU A 306 -16.14 32.78 4.58
C GLU A 306 -17.54 32.19 4.81
N GLY A 307 -17.62 31.01 5.43
CA GLY A 307 -18.90 30.32 5.67
C GLY A 307 -19.04 29.01 4.87
N PHE A 308 -20.28 28.61 4.63
CA PHE A 308 -20.61 27.32 4.02
C PHE A 308 -21.98 27.33 3.32
N VAL A 309 -22.28 26.24 2.61
CA VAL A 309 -23.61 25.98 2.06
C VAL A 309 -24.15 24.66 2.61
N LEU A 310 -25.38 24.66 3.12
CA LEU A 310 -26.13 23.44 3.40
C LEU A 310 -27.01 23.13 2.20
N SER A 311 -26.95 21.90 1.68
CA SER A 311 -27.80 21.46 0.57
C SER A 311 -28.62 20.25 0.97
N GLY A 312 -29.95 20.36 0.90
CA GLY A 312 -30.91 19.34 1.32
C GLY A 312 -31.68 18.72 0.16
N HIS A 313 -31.93 17.40 0.22
CA HIS A 313 -32.89 16.67 -0.61
C HIS A 313 -34.00 16.07 0.26
N GLY A 314 -35.20 15.89 -0.30
CA GLY A 314 -36.29 15.19 0.41
C GLY A 314 -36.64 15.86 1.72
N ALA A 315 -36.65 15.11 2.83
CA ALA A 315 -36.95 15.70 4.15
C ALA A 315 -35.96 16.81 4.55
N ALA A 316 -34.69 16.72 4.14
CA ALA A 316 -33.70 17.78 4.40
C ALA A 316 -33.99 19.05 3.59
N ARG A 317 -34.56 18.90 2.39
CA ARG A 317 -35.01 20.03 1.58
C ARG A 317 -36.16 20.75 2.28
N ASP A 318 -37.14 20.00 2.78
CA ASP A 318 -38.30 20.57 3.46
C ASP A 318 -37.89 21.29 4.76
N PHE A 319 -36.93 20.71 5.50
CA PHE A 319 -36.31 21.35 6.66
C PHE A 319 -35.62 22.68 6.30
N LEU A 320 -34.78 22.71 5.26
CA LEU A 320 -34.10 23.93 4.84
C LEU A 320 -35.05 24.96 4.18
N ALA A 321 -36.14 24.52 3.57
CA ALA A 321 -37.13 25.39 2.93
C ALA A 321 -37.99 26.19 3.92
N ALA A 322 -37.94 25.84 5.21
CA ALA A 322 -38.56 26.60 6.28
C ALA A 322 -37.75 27.82 6.72
N LEU A 323 -36.51 27.98 6.23
CA LEU A 323 -35.61 29.08 6.59
C LEU A 323 -35.79 30.28 5.65
N ASP A 324 -35.70 31.46 6.25
CA ASP A 324 -35.64 32.75 5.57
C ASP A 324 -34.23 33.38 5.69
N VAL A 325 -33.92 34.31 4.79
CA VAL A 325 -32.70 35.12 4.90
C VAL A 325 -32.75 35.94 6.20
N GLY A 326 -31.67 35.84 6.98
CA GLY A 326 -31.56 36.44 8.32
C GLY A 326 -31.74 35.45 9.47
N ASP A 327 -32.17 34.22 9.19
CA ASP A 327 -32.30 33.20 10.24
C ASP A 327 -30.93 32.74 10.78
N GLU A 328 -30.88 32.51 12.09
CA GLU A 328 -29.72 31.94 12.76
C GLU A 328 -29.74 30.42 12.69
N ILE A 329 -28.61 29.82 12.31
CA ILE A 329 -28.40 28.39 12.34
C ILE A 329 -27.06 28.04 13.01
N THR A 330 -27.01 26.89 13.65
CA THR A 330 -25.78 26.32 14.20
C THR A 330 -25.51 24.98 13.55
N VAL A 331 -24.28 24.76 13.09
CA VAL A 331 -23.80 23.47 12.60
C VAL A 331 -22.91 22.85 13.68
N GLU A 332 -23.25 21.65 14.11
CA GLU A 332 -22.48 20.88 15.08
C GLU A 332 -22.11 19.54 14.45
N TYR A 333 -20.84 19.14 14.55
CA TYR A 333 -20.43 17.79 14.22
C TYR A 333 -19.33 17.30 15.15
N ALA A 334 -19.27 15.99 15.34
CA ALA A 334 -18.26 15.32 16.13
C ALA A 334 -17.87 13.99 15.48
N LEU A 335 -16.63 13.59 15.73
CA LEU A 335 -16.15 12.25 15.43
C LEU A 335 -16.47 11.32 16.59
N GLU A 336 -16.56 10.02 16.32
CA GLU A 336 -16.79 9.01 17.36
C GLU A 336 -15.76 7.87 17.26
N PRO A 337 -14.75 7.82 18.15
CA PRO A 337 -14.52 8.73 19.28
C PRO A 337 -14.12 10.16 18.84
N ASP A 338 -14.31 11.14 19.73
CA ASP A 338 -14.07 12.56 19.43
C ASP A 338 -12.58 12.88 19.39
N TRP A 339 -11.99 12.69 18.21
CA TRP A 339 -10.57 12.90 17.96
C TRP A 339 -10.16 14.36 18.03
N PHE A 340 -11.04 15.30 17.67
CA PHE A 340 -10.73 16.73 17.77
C PHE A 340 -10.60 17.16 19.24
N ALA A 341 -11.45 16.64 20.13
CA ALA A 341 -11.29 16.86 21.57
C ALA A 341 -10.00 16.26 22.16
N LEU A 342 -9.39 15.26 21.49
CA LEU A 342 -8.10 14.68 21.86
C LEU A 342 -6.89 15.44 21.28
N GLY A 343 -7.13 16.54 20.54
CA GLY A 343 -6.07 17.33 19.90
C GLY A 343 -5.50 16.68 18.63
N VAL A 344 -6.26 15.79 17.98
CA VAL A 344 -5.90 15.25 16.67
C VAL A 344 -6.24 16.27 15.58
N GLU A 345 -5.27 16.61 14.74
CA GLU A 345 -5.38 17.66 13.73
C GLU A 345 -5.25 17.14 12.31
N GLN A 346 -4.41 16.13 12.09
CA GLN A 346 -4.27 15.46 10.80
C GLN A 346 -4.99 14.12 10.88
N ILE A 347 -5.97 13.90 10.01
CA ILE A 347 -6.71 12.63 9.97
C ILE A 347 -6.76 12.10 8.54
N ILE A 348 -6.31 10.86 8.36
CA ILE A 348 -6.40 10.16 7.09
C ILE A 348 -7.10 8.83 7.25
N GLY A 349 -8.23 8.69 6.58
CA GLY A 349 -8.96 7.45 6.40
C GLY A 349 -8.22 6.55 5.44
N GLY A 350 -8.14 5.28 5.79
CA GLY A 350 -7.54 4.27 4.95
C GLY A 350 -8.29 2.99 5.18
N GLY A 351 -7.53 1.98 5.57
CA GLY A 351 -8.03 0.67 5.88
C GLY A 351 -7.80 -0.33 4.75
N PRO A 352 -8.02 -1.62 5.03
CA PRO A 352 -8.42 -2.11 6.35
C PRO A 352 -7.31 -1.99 7.39
N ARG A 353 -7.67 -2.11 8.67
CA ARG A 353 -6.67 -2.34 9.72
C ARG A 353 -5.81 -3.55 9.36
N LEU A 354 -4.54 -3.51 9.75
CA LEU A 354 -3.60 -4.61 9.60
C LEU A 354 -3.17 -5.15 10.95
N LEU A 355 -2.84 -4.24 11.89
CA LEU A 355 -2.34 -4.58 13.22
C LEU A 355 -3.10 -3.81 14.30
N ARG A 356 -3.27 -4.46 15.46
CA ARG A 356 -3.75 -3.89 16.71
C ARG A 356 -2.88 -4.39 17.85
N ASP A 357 -2.32 -3.48 18.63
CA ASP A 357 -1.55 -3.79 19.85
C ASP A 357 -0.45 -4.85 19.66
N GLY A 358 0.24 -4.81 18.51
CA GLY A 358 1.33 -5.73 18.16
C GLY A 358 0.88 -7.08 17.61
N ALA A 359 -0.42 -7.28 17.35
CA ALA A 359 -0.99 -8.49 16.76
C ALA A 359 -1.65 -8.20 15.41
N ILE A 360 -1.69 -9.20 14.52
CA ILE A 360 -2.41 -9.11 13.25
C ILE A 360 -3.92 -9.06 13.52
N ASP A 361 -4.57 -8.01 13.01
CA ASP A 361 -6.00 -7.74 13.16
C ASP A 361 -6.53 -7.12 11.85
N ILE A 362 -6.84 -7.97 10.87
CA ILE A 362 -7.30 -7.53 9.54
C ILE A 362 -8.82 -7.43 9.51
N THR A 363 -9.34 -6.20 9.52
CA THR A 363 -10.78 -5.93 9.70
C THR A 363 -11.53 -5.62 8.40
N GLY A 364 -10.98 -5.99 7.25
CA GLY A 364 -11.49 -5.50 5.97
C GLY A 364 -12.89 -5.93 5.56
N GLU A 365 -13.38 -7.09 6.03
CA GLU A 365 -14.78 -7.48 5.81
C GLU A 365 -15.76 -6.62 6.62
N VAL A 366 -15.45 -6.35 7.89
CA VAL A 366 -16.28 -5.51 8.78
C VAL A 366 -16.29 -4.05 8.31
N GLU A 367 -15.18 -3.61 7.73
CA GLU A 367 -15.00 -2.29 7.11
C GLU A 367 -15.58 -2.17 5.69
N LEU A 368 -16.29 -3.19 5.21
CA LEU A 368 -16.96 -3.26 3.91
C LEU A 368 -16.02 -2.97 2.73
N PHE A 369 -14.76 -3.39 2.81
CA PHE A 369 -13.85 -3.34 1.67
C PHE A 369 -14.25 -4.36 0.61
N GLN A 370 -14.06 -3.97 -0.65
CA GLN A 370 -14.40 -4.80 -1.80
C GLN A 370 -13.29 -5.83 -2.08
N SER A 371 -13.62 -6.85 -2.87
CA SER A 371 -12.73 -8.00 -3.12
C SER A 371 -11.43 -7.64 -3.85
N ASP A 372 -11.43 -6.55 -4.62
CA ASP A 372 -10.24 -6.01 -5.29
C ASP A 372 -9.17 -5.50 -4.30
N ILE A 373 -9.60 -5.08 -3.10
CA ILE A 373 -8.70 -4.71 -2.00
C ILE A 373 -8.36 -5.93 -1.14
N LEU A 374 -9.38 -6.73 -0.78
CA LEU A 374 -9.29 -7.83 0.18
C LEU A 374 -8.53 -9.05 -0.34
N VAL A 375 -8.67 -9.35 -1.64
CA VAL A 375 -8.24 -10.63 -2.20
C VAL A 375 -7.07 -10.44 -3.17
N GLY A 376 -6.06 -11.28 -2.99
CA GLY A 376 -4.92 -11.36 -3.91
C GLY A 376 -3.82 -10.35 -3.62
N ARG A 377 -2.81 -10.40 -4.49
CA ARG A 377 -1.60 -9.59 -4.39
C ARG A 377 -1.76 -8.30 -5.16
N ALA A 378 -1.32 -7.21 -4.55
CA ALA A 378 -1.30 -5.91 -5.18
C ALA A 378 -0.04 -5.15 -4.75
N PRO A 379 0.34 -4.10 -5.50
CA PRO A 379 1.11 -3.01 -4.93
C PRO A 379 0.35 -2.42 -3.73
N ARG A 380 1.04 -2.12 -2.64
CA ARG A 380 0.42 -1.68 -1.39
C ARG A 380 1.13 -0.44 -0.86
N THR A 381 0.36 0.45 -0.25
CA THR A 381 0.86 1.46 0.67
C THR A 381 0.29 1.16 2.05
N ALA A 382 1.09 1.27 3.10
CA ALA A 382 0.66 1.08 4.48
C ALA A 382 1.26 2.16 5.38
N ILE A 383 0.56 2.39 6.48
CA ILE A 383 0.98 3.31 7.53
C ILE A 383 0.80 2.66 8.89
N GLY A 384 1.72 2.92 9.81
CA GLY A 384 1.63 2.42 11.17
C GLY A 384 2.57 3.17 12.10
N PHE A 385 2.53 2.85 13.37
CA PHE A 385 3.47 3.39 14.34
C PHE A 385 4.09 2.28 15.18
N THR A 386 5.35 2.49 15.57
CA THR A 386 6.10 1.61 16.45
C THR A 386 5.85 1.95 17.92
N ALA A 387 6.25 1.07 18.83
CA ALA A 387 6.16 1.33 20.27
C ALA A 387 7.02 2.52 20.74
N ASP A 388 8.07 2.86 19.99
CA ASP A 388 8.97 4.00 20.26
C ASP A 388 8.59 5.26 19.47
N HIS A 389 7.29 5.45 19.18
CA HIS A 389 6.71 6.65 18.56
C HIS A 389 7.33 7.02 17.20
N LYS A 390 7.70 6.03 16.39
CA LYS A 390 8.06 6.27 14.99
C LYS A 390 6.89 5.95 14.09
N LEU A 391 6.58 6.87 13.19
CA LEU A 391 5.68 6.58 12.08
C LEU A 391 6.42 5.77 11.00
N LEU A 392 5.77 4.71 10.53
CA LEU A 392 6.16 3.89 9.41
C LEU A 392 5.30 4.23 8.20
N LEU A 393 5.92 4.65 7.10
CA LEU A 393 5.28 4.77 5.79
C LEU A 393 5.89 3.73 4.87
N VAL A 394 5.11 2.77 4.39
CA VAL A 394 5.60 1.61 3.63
C VAL A 394 4.95 1.58 2.28
N THR A 395 5.74 1.32 1.23
CA THR A 395 5.26 1.01 -0.11
C THR A 395 5.85 -0.30 -0.60
N VAL A 396 5.02 -1.11 -1.25
CA VAL A 396 5.39 -2.40 -1.83
C VAL A 396 5.06 -2.35 -3.31
N ASN A 397 6.06 -2.57 -4.18
CA ASN A 397 5.81 -2.71 -5.62
C ASN A 397 4.96 -3.96 -5.89
N GLY A 398 4.27 -3.99 -7.03
CA GLY A 398 3.50 -5.18 -7.41
C GLY A 398 3.15 -5.18 -8.90
N ARG A 399 2.51 -6.27 -9.35
CA ARG A 399 2.11 -6.47 -10.75
C ARG A 399 3.29 -6.45 -11.74
N GLN A 400 4.49 -6.79 -11.28
CA GLN A 400 5.71 -6.80 -12.07
C GLN A 400 6.36 -8.19 -11.94
N PRO A 401 5.95 -9.19 -12.75
CA PRO A 401 6.53 -10.53 -12.71
C PRO A 401 8.07 -10.49 -12.79
N GLY A 402 8.75 -11.28 -11.96
CA GLY A 402 10.21 -11.30 -11.87
C GLY A 402 10.85 -10.09 -11.16
N ILE A 403 10.08 -9.08 -10.76
CA ILE A 403 10.60 -7.90 -10.05
C ILE A 403 9.91 -7.73 -8.69
N SER A 404 8.59 -7.60 -8.72
CA SER A 404 7.76 -7.47 -7.52
C SER A 404 6.34 -7.97 -7.78
N VAL A 405 5.94 -9.05 -7.11
CA VAL A 405 4.61 -9.65 -7.29
C VAL A 405 3.54 -8.93 -6.47
N GLY A 406 3.93 -8.18 -5.44
CA GLY A 406 3.04 -7.52 -4.50
C GLY A 406 2.62 -8.43 -3.35
N MET A 407 1.88 -7.87 -2.41
CA MET A 407 1.50 -8.54 -1.17
C MET A 407 -0.01 -8.63 -1.02
N THR A 408 -0.44 -9.73 -0.40
CA THR A 408 -1.76 -9.85 0.23
C THR A 408 -1.81 -8.96 1.48
N LEU A 409 -3.02 -8.73 2.03
CA LEU A 409 -3.15 -7.97 3.28
C LEU A 409 -2.46 -8.67 4.46
N THR A 410 -2.47 -10.00 4.51
CA THR A 410 -1.78 -10.78 5.54
C THR A 410 -0.27 -10.60 5.47
N GLU A 411 0.33 -10.73 4.29
CA GLU A 411 1.77 -10.52 4.14
C GLU A 411 2.18 -9.07 4.40
N LEU A 412 1.31 -8.11 4.07
CA LEU A 412 1.53 -6.71 4.41
C LEU A 412 1.48 -6.49 5.92
N ALA A 413 0.56 -7.12 6.64
CA ALA A 413 0.49 -7.06 8.10
C ALA A 413 1.74 -7.70 8.74
N GLU A 414 2.18 -8.85 8.24
CA GLU A 414 3.43 -9.50 8.66
C GLU A 414 4.65 -8.60 8.41
N LEU A 415 4.74 -7.95 7.25
CA LEU A 415 5.79 -6.97 6.95
C LEU A 415 5.75 -5.78 7.93
N MET A 416 4.56 -5.22 8.21
CA MET A 416 4.43 -4.12 9.16
C MET A 416 4.89 -4.53 10.57
N LEU A 417 4.55 -5.76 10.99
CA LEU A 417 4.98 -6.32 12.27
C LEU A 417 6.52 -6.53 12.29
N GLU A 418 7.10 -7.07 11.22
CA GLU A 418 8.56 -7.24 11.05
C GLU A 418 9.29 -5.90 11.13
N LEU A 419 8.70 -4.83 10.58
CA LEU A 419 9.25 -3.47 10.66
C LEU A 419 9.06 -2.79 12.04
N GLY A 420 8.37 -3.45 12.96
CA GLY A 420 8.19 -3.02 14.35
C GLY A 420 6.89 -2.24 14.62
N ALA A 421 5.94 -2.23 13.69
CA ALA A 421 4.64 -1.59 13.92
C ALA A 421 3.86 -2.32 15.03
N VAL A 422 3.26 -1.55 15.94
CA VAL A 422 2.31 -2.07 16.93
C VAL A 422 0.86 -1.85 16.48
N ASN A 423 0.62 -0.77 15.75
CA ASN A 423 -0.65 -0.52 15.07
C ASN A 423 -0.34 -0.14 13.62
N ALA A 424 -1.13 -0.67 12.69
CA ALA A 424 -0.94 -0.41 11.28
C ALA A 424 -2.27 -0.56 10.53
N MET A 425 -2.39 0.16 9.42
CA MET A 425 -3.48 0.04 8.47
C MET A 425 -2.97 0.16 7.04
N ASN A 426 -3.74 -0.40 6.11
CA ASN A 426 -3.52 -0.23 4.69
C ASN A 426 -3.98 1.18 4.23
N LEU A 427 -3.37 1.68 3.16
CA LEU A 427 -3.76 2.91 2.44
C LEU A 427 -4.12 2.57 0.98
N ASP A 428 -4.43 3.57 0.16
CA ASP A 428 -4.67 3.31 -1.25
C ASP A 428 -3.45 2.67 -1.92
N GLY A 429 -3.69 1.66 -2.76
CA GLY A 429 -2.68 0.79 -3.31
C GLY A 429 -2.70 0.77 -4.83
N GLY A 430 -2.26 -0.35 -5.42
CA GLY A 430 -2.25 -0.49 -6.88
C GLY A 430 -1.39 0.58 -7.54
N GLY A 431 -1.86 1.15 -8.65
CA GLY A 431 -1.15 2.19 -9.38
C GLY A 431 -0.96 3.50 -8.61
N SER A 432 -1.72 3.71 -7.52
CA SER A 432 -1.56 4.86 -6.64
C SER A 432 -0.29 4.75 -5.76
N THR A 433 0.18 3.53 -5.49
CA THR A 433 1.35 3.26 -4.63
C THR A 433 2.54 4.06 -5.10
N THR A 434 2.95 5.06 -4.32
CA THR A 434 4.06 5.94 -4.66
C THR A 434 4.79 6.40 -3.40
N MET A 435 6.12 6.31 -3.42
CA MET A 435 7.00 6.93 -2.43
C MET A 435 7.98 7.87 -3.12
N VAL A 436 8.10 9.09 -2.59
CA VAL A 436 8.98 10.13 -3.08
C VAL A 436 9.96 10.52 -1.99
N ILE A 437 11.24 10.67 -2.33
CA ILE A 437 12.25 11.28 -1.47
C ILE A 437 13.04 12.28 -2.30
N ARG A 438 13.18 13.53 -1.80
CA ARG A 438 13.92 14.61 -2.47
C ARG A 438 13.57 14.73 -3.96
N ASN A 439 12.26 14.80 -4.26
CA ASN A 439 11.70 14.91 -5.62
C ASN A 439 11.94 13.72 -6.56
N ARG A 440 12.31 12.55 -6.04
CA ARG A 440 12.47 11.31 -6.83
C ARG A 440 11.50 10.24 -6.36
N VAL A 441 10.78 9.64 -7.30
CA VAL A 441 9.96 8.45 -7.08
C VAL A 441 10.90 7.25 -6.86
N LEU A 442 10.74 6.54 -5.75
CA LEU A 442 11.65 5.44 -5.34
C LEU A 442 11.10 4.05 -5.63
N ASN A 443 9.78 3.92 -5.74
CA ASN A 443 9.13 2.68 -6.12
C ASN A 443 9.03 2.60 -7.66
N LEU A 444 8.68 1.43 -8.20
CA LEU A 444 8.38 1.29 -9.63
C LEU A 444 6.85 1.30 -9.76
N PRO A 445 6.23 2.40 -10.24
CA PRO A 445 4.78 2.48 -10.34
C PRO A 445 4.21 1.35 -11.19
N SER A 446 3.13 0.71 -10.73
CA SER A 446 2.60 -0.48 -11.43
C SER A 446 1.97 -0.16 -12.78
N ASP A 447 1.60 1.11 -13.02
CA ASP A 447 1.02 1.57 -14.27
C ASP A 447 2.10 1.99 -15.29
N GLY A 448 3.39 1.76 -14.98
CA GLY A 448 4.54 2.18 -15.78
C GLY A 448 4.96 3.64 -15.57
N ILE A 449 4.02 4.49 -15.15
CA ILE A 449 4.25 5.88 -14.72
C ILE A 449 3.56 6.15 -13.39
N GLU A 450 3.99 7.21 -12.70
CA GLU A 450 3.33 7.69 -11.49
C GLU A 450 1.88 8.10 -11.80
N ARG A 451 0.93 7.59 -11.00
CA ARG A 451 -0.49 7.91 -11.14
C ARG A 451 -0.83 9.19 -10.38
N PRO A 452 -1.58 10.13 -10.97
CA PRO A 452 -2.19 11.22 -10.21
C PRO A 452 -3.20 10.69 -9.18
N VAL A 453 -3.02 11.07 -7.92
CA VAL A 453 -3.88 10.70 -6.78
C VAL A 453 -4.49 11.95 -6.16
N SER A 454 -5.49 11.81 -5.29
CA SER A 454 -6.16 12.98 -4.70
C SER A 454 -5.48 13.59 -3.49
N ASN A 455 -4.62 12.83 -2.81
CA ASN A 455 -4.03 13.25 -1.56
C ASN A 455 -2.72 12.50 -1.28
N ALA A 456 -1.89 13.10 -0.44
CA ALA A 456 -0.61 12.54 -0.02
C ALA A 456 -0.33 12.85 1.44
N ILE A 457 0.53 12.01 2.02
CA ILE A 457 1.16 12.25 3.32
C ILE A 457 2.55 12.80 3.02
N VAL A 458 2.85 14.01 3.48
CA VAL A 458 4.15 14.65 3.29
C VAL A 458 4.91 14.75 4.60
N VAL A 459 6.23 14.56 4.51
CA VAL A 459 7.17 14.74 5.60
C VAL A 459 8.00 15.98 5.29
N ILE A 460 7.81 17.02 6.09
CA ILE A 460 8.54 18.28 6.00
C ILE A 460 9.61 18.27 7.09
N ALA A 461 10.83 18.63 6.73
CA ALA A 461 11.92 18.79 7.68
C ALA A 461 12.34 20.25 7.71
N HIS A 462 12.05 20.93 8.81
CA HIS A 462 12.48 22.30 9.02
C HIS A 462 13.98 22.29 9.30
N GLU A 463 14.78 22.68 8.30
CA GLU A 463 16.19 22.96 8.55
C GLU A 463 16.27 24.05 9.64
N SER A 464 17.22 23.90 10.57
CA SER A 464 17.54 24.99 11.48
C SER A 464 17.94 26.18 10.62
N ARG A 465 17.08 27.20 10.50
CA ARG A 465 17.49 28.51 9.98
C ARG A 465 18.76 28.89 10.74
N ARG A 466 19.90 28.85 10.07
CA ARG A 466 21.15 29.42 10.56
C ARG A 466 21.30 30.80 9.96
#